data_AF-A0A1F6L7G0-F1
#
_entry.id   AF-A0A1F6L7G0-F1
#
_cell.length_a   1.000
_cell.length_b   1.000
_cell.length_c   1.000
_cell.angle_alpha   90.00
_cell.angle_beta   90.00
_cell.angle_gamma   90.00
#
_symmetry.space_group_name_H-M   'P 1'
#
loop_
_entity.id
_entity.type
_entity.pdbx_description
1 polymer ?
#
loop_
_entity_poly.entity_id
_entity_poly.type
_entity_poly.pdbx_seq_one_letter_code
_entity_poly.pdbx_strand_id
1 'polypeptide(L)' 'MDEVILEREAMRLPPHERALLADALLGSLDDDATREIQAAWANEAEDRMEAFLRGEIKALDGPEVLREFRARYQR' A
#
# COMPACT_ATOMS: atom_id res chain seq x y z
N MET A 1 -0.06 14.53 -24.61
CA MET A 1 -0.30 15.38 -23.43
C MET A 1 0.91 15.18 -22.55
N ASP A 2 1.68 16.22 -22.27
CA ASP A 2 2.94 16.08 -21.55
C ASP A 2 2.68 15.69 -20.09
N GLU A 3 3.39 14.70 -19.57
CA GLU A 3 3.27 14.18 -18.20
C GLU A 3 3.33 15.31 -17.14
N VAL A 4 4.19 16.30 -17.40
CA VAL A 4 4.36 17.51 -16.59
C VAL A 4 3.06 18.33 -16.47
N ILE A 5 2.18 18.29 -17.47
CA ILE A 5 0.91 19.01 -17.45
C ILE A 5 -0.09 18.29 -16.54
N LEU A 6 -0.16 16.94 -16.60
CA LEU A 6 -1.06 16.15 -15.77
C LEU A 6 -0.75 16.28 -14.29
N GLU A 7 0.54 16.20 -13.93
CA GLU A 7 0.98 16.37 -12.54
C GLU A 7 0.62 17.76 -12.01
N ARG A 8 0.91 18.82 -12.78
CA ARG A 8 0.60 20.20 -12.36
C ARG A 8 -0.90 20.40 -12.15
N GLU A 9 -1.75 19.89 -13.04
CA GLU A 9 -3.19 20.02 -12.89
C GLU A 9 -3.72 19.21 -11.70
N ALA A 10 -3.20 17.99 -11.46
CA ALA A 10 -3.54 17.21 -10.28
C ALA A 10 -3.15 17.94 -8.99
N MET A 11 -1.98 18.61 -8.96
CA MET A 11 -1.53 19.38 -7.80
C MET A 11 -2.37 20.64 -7.51
N ARG A 12 -3.15 21.12 -8.49
CA ARG A 12 -4.08 22.26 -8.31
C ARG A 12 -5.39 21.87 -7.62
N LEU A 13 -5.74 20.58 -7.60
CA LEU A 13 -6.95 20.09 -6.94
C LEU A 13 -6.83 20.27 -5.41
N PRO A 14 -7.93 20.51 -4.69
CA PRO A 14 -7.98 20.44 -3.23
C PRO A 14 -7.49 19.07 -2.70
N PRO A 15 -6.97 18.99 -1.46
CA PRO A 15 -6.43 17.74 -0.92
C PRO A 15 -7.36 16.51 -1.00
N HIS A 16 -8.65 16.70 -0.76
CA HIS A 16 -9.62 15.60 -0.81
C HIS A 16 -9.87 15.10 -2.24
N GLU A 17 -9.95 15.99 -3.23
CA GLU A 17 -10.08 15.63 -4.64
C GLU A 17 -8.81 14.95 -5.16
N ARG A 18 -7.62 15.39 -4.71
CA ARG A 18 -6.38 14.68 -5.02
C ARG A 18 -6.37 13.26 -4.46
N ALA A 19 -6.88 13.05 -3.25
CA ALA A 19 -6.96 11.71 -2.68
C ALA A 19 -7.90 10.80 -3.50
N LEU A 20 -9.05 11.32 -3.92
CA LEU A 20 -9.99 10.58 -4.79
C LEU A 20 -9.37 10.27 -6.16
N LEU A 21 -8.66 11.23 -6.76
CA LEU A 21 -7.96 11.00 -8.02
C LEU A 21 -6.83 9.96 -7.86
N ALA A 22 -6.06 10.02 -6.79
CA ALA A 22 -5.01 9.04 -6.50
C ALA A 22 -5.58 7.63 -6.34
N ASP A 23 -6.70 7.48 -5.63
CA ASP A 23 -7.39 6.20 -5.47
C ASP A 23 -7.88 5.65 -6.83
N ALA A 24 -8.52 6.48 -7.65
CA ALA A 24 -8.97 6.09 -8.98
C ALA A 24 -7.80 5.72 -9.92
N LEU A 25 -6.69 6.46 -9.86
CA LEU A 25 -5.49 6.15 -10.64
C LEU A 25 -4.86 4.84 -10.18
N LEU A 26 -4.74 4.60 -8.87
CA LEU A 26 -4.24 3.34 -8.34
C LEU A 26 -5.09 2.16 -8.79
N GLY A 27 -6.42 2.24 -8.66
CA GLY A 27 -7.33 1.19 -9.14
C GLY A 27 -7.29 0.99 -10.65
N SER A 28 -6.92 2.02 -11.43
CA SER A 28 -6.74 1.87 -12.88
C SER A 28 -5.51 1.04 -13.28
N LEU A 29 -4.57 0.84 -12.36
CA LEU A 29 -3.37 0.01 -12.58
C LEU A 29 -3.64 -1.48 -12.34
N ASP A 30 -4.78 -1.83 -11.74
CA ASP A 30 -5.13 -3.23 -11.46
C ASP A 30 -5.48 -3.96 -12.76
N ASP A 31 -4.66 -4.93 -13.13
CA ASP A 31 -4.92 -5.85 -14.24
C ASP A 31 -5.33 -7.25 -13.76
N ASP A 32 -5.64 -8.15 -14.70
CA ASP A 32 -6.06 -9.52 -14.37
C ASP A 32 -4.97 -10.28 -13.59
N ALA A 33 -3.68 -10.01 -13.87
CA ALA A 33 -2.55 -10.57 -13.13
C ALA A 33 -2.50 -10.06 -11.68
N THR A 34 -2.88 -8.81 -11.47
CA THR A 34 -2.94 -8.19 -10.14
C THR A 34 -4.02 -8.84 -9.28
N ARG A 35 -5.15 -9.29 -9.84
CA ARG A 35 -6.23 -9.90 -9.05
C ARG A 35 -5.84 -11.22 -8.36
N GLU A 36 -5.09 -12.08 -9.04
CA GLU A 36 -4.59 -13.32 -8.43
C GLU A 36 -3.64 -13.03 -7.28
N ILE A 37 -2.76 -12.03 -7.46
CA ILE A 37 -1.84 -11.57 -6.42
C ILE A 37 -2.63 -10.99 -5.24
N GLN A 38 -3.65 -10.15 -5.48
CA GLN A 38 -4.48 -9.59 -4.40
C GLN A 38 -5.18 -10.69 -3.59
N ALA A 39 -5.71 -11.72 -4.25
CA ALA A 39 -6.33 -12.86 -3.58
C ALA A 39 -5.31 -13.65 -2.74
N ALA A 40 -4.12 -13.91 -3.28
CA ALA A 40 -3.05 -14.60 -2.55
C ALA A 40 -2.59 -13.79 -1.32
N TRP A 41 -2.50 -12.46 -1.44
CA TRP A 41 -2.15 -11.57 -0.34
C TRP A 41 -3.23 -11.52 0.74
N ALA A 42 -4.51 -11.52 0.36
CA ALA A 42 -5.62 -11.58 1.31
C ALA A 42 -5.58 -12.89 2.12
N ASN A 43 -5.42 -14.03 1.44
CA ASN A 43 -5.29 -15.33 2.10
C ASN A 43 -4.09 -15.36 3.05
N GLU A 44 -2.91 -14.91 2.62
CA GLU A 44 -1.72 -14.87 3.48
C GLU A 44 -1.93 -13.96 4.71
N ALA A 45 -2.64 -12.85 4.57
CA ALA A 45 -2.94 -11.96 5.68
C ALA A 45 -3.86 -12.64 6.72
N GLU A 46 -4.89 -13.37 6.25
CA GLU A 46 -5.79 -14.15 7.09
C GLU A 46 -5.02 -15.29 7.80
N ASP A 47 -4.26 -16.09 7.04
CA ASP A 47 -3.46 -17.21 7.57
C ASP A 47 -2.49 -16.75 8.66
N ARG A 48 -1.81 -15.60 8.45
CA ARG A 48 -0.92 -15.00 9.46
C ARG A 48 -1.67 -14.52 10.69
N MET A 49 -2.84 -13.92 10.52
CA MET A 49 -3.66 -13.51 11.66
C MET A 49 -4.06 -14.72 12.50
N GLU A 50 -4.51 -15.80 11.87
CA GLU A 50 -4.87 -17.01 12.60
C GLU A 50 -3.67 -17.66 13.29
N ALA A 51 -2.53 -17.79 12.61
CA ALA A 51 -1.30 -18.31 13.20
C ALA A 51 -0.87 -17.48 14.42
N PHE A 52 -1.04 -16.15 14.37
CA PHE A 52 -0.78 -15.27 15.51
C PHE A 52 -1.75 -15.54 16.66
N LEU A 53 -3.05 -15.65 16.38
CA LEU A 53 -4.07 -15.96 17.39
C LEU A 53 -3.88 -17.34 18.03
N ARG A 54 -3.35 -18.32 17.27
CA ARG A 54 -2.95 -19.65 17.77
C ARG A 54 -1.61 -19.65 18.52
N GLY A 55 -0.87 -18.54 18.50
CA GLY A 55 0.44 -18.41 19.15
C GLY A 55 1.59 -19.07 18.39
N GLU A 56 1.37 -19.46 17.13
CA GLU A 56 2.38 -20.06 16.25
C GLU A 56 3.40 -19.03 15.76
N ILE A 57 2.98 -17.78 15.63
CA ILE A 57 3.85 -16.64 15.30
C ILE A 57 3.75 -15.54 16.36
N LYS A 58 4.81 -14.74 16.49
CA LYS A 58 4.89 -13.62 17.44
C LYS A 58 4.70 -12.30 16.72
N ALA A 59 3.97 -11.38 17.36
CA ALA A 59 3.95 -9.99 16.94
C ALA A 59 5.28 -9.30 17.29
N LEU A 60 5.66 -8.34 16.45
CA LEU A 60 6.75 -7.41 16.70
C LEU A 60 6.17 -6.04 17.05
N ASP A 61 6.92 -5.23 17.80
CA ASP A 61 6.53 -3.83 18.04
C ASP A 61 6.64 -3.04 16.72
N GLY A 62 5.48 -2.66 16.18
CA GLY A 62 5.40 -1.97 14.89
C GLY A 62 6.22 -0.67 14.84
N PRO A 63 6.09 0.24 15.83
CA PRO A 63 6.91 1.46 15.90
C PRO A 63 8.42 1.20 15.89
N GLU A 64 8.90 0.22 16.64
CA GLU A 64 10.30 -0.20 16.67
C GLU A 64 10.78 -0.72 15.32
N VAL A 65 10.05 -1.67 14.71
CA VAL A 65 10.39 -2.20 13.40
C VAL A 65 10.46 -1.08 12.36
N LEU A 66 9.47 -0.19 12.32
CA LEU A 66 9.45 0.93 11.37
C LEU A 66 10.62 1.91 11.62
N ARG A 67 11.00 2.14 12.88
CA ARG A 67 12.16 2.96 13.23
C ARG A 67 13.45 2.33 12.71
N GLU A 68 13.65 1.03 12.92
CA GLU A 68 14.82 0.30 12.41
C GLU A 68 14.90 0.29 10.88
N PHE A 69 13.77 0.06 10.20
CA PHE A 69 13.71 0.07 8.74
C PHE A 69 14.07 1.45 8.17
N ARG A 70 13.52 2.53 8.73
CA ARG A 70 13.87 3.90 8.30
C ARG A 70 15.36 4.18 8.51
N ALA A 71 15.92 3.81 9.67
CA ALA A 71 17.34 3.98 9.93
C ALA A 71 18.23 3.18 8.95
N ARG A 72 17.75 2.02 8.48
CA ARG A 72 18.50 1.13 7.58
C ARG A 72 18.42 1.53 6.10
N TYR A 73 17.30 2.08 5.65
CA TYR A 73 17.02 2.29 4.21
C TYR A 73 16.77 3.75 3.80
N GLN A 74 16.96 4.72 4.69
CA GLN A 74 17.09 6.13 4.29
C GLN A 74 18.43 6.34 3.56
N ARG A 75 18.43 6.10 2.24
CA ARG A 75 19.41 6.66 1.30
C ARG A 75 18.69 7.56 0.31
#